data_AF-A0A920RAK1-F1
#
_entry.id   AF-A0A920RAK1-F1
#
_cell.length_a   1.000
_cell.length_b   1.000
_cell.length_c   1.000
_cell.angle_alpha   90.00
_cell.angle_beta   90.00
_cell.angle_gamma   90.00
#
_symmetry.space_group_name_H-M   'P 1'
#
loop_
_entity.id
_entity.type
_entity.pdbx_description
1 polymer ?
#
loop_
_entity_poly.entity_id
_entity_poly.type
_entity_poly.pdbx_seq_one_letter_code
_entity_poly.pdbx_strand_id
1 'polypeptide(L)'
;MEHMAFRLSRPLVTVSCHDDLTASDLVGRFLLVGGETQWVDGPLAQAVRCDALCYLDEVVEARKDTTVVIHPLADERRVLPIEKTGELLRATEAFGLTISYNPGYQSVLKDLKQSTRKAICRH
;
A
#
# COMPACT_ATOMS: atom_id res chain seq x y z
N MET A 1 5.85 2.42 -15.16
CA MET A 1 6.35 2.09 -13.79
C MET A 1 7.52 1.12 -13.85
N GLU A 2 7.42 0.04 -14.61
CA GLU A 2 8.53 -0.91 -14.85
C GLU A 2 9.81 -0.24 -15.37
N HIS A 3 9.66 0.74 -16.28
CA HIS A 3 10.79 1.55 -16.77
C HIS A 3 11.47 2.43 -15.70
N MET A 4 10.78 2.83 -14.62
CA MET A 4 11.39 3.57 -13.49
C MET A 4 12.07 2.63 -12.51
N ALA A 5 11.46 1.49 -12.19
CA ALA A 5 12.03 0.47 -11.33
C ALA A 5 13.35 -0.07 -11.89
N PHE A 6 13.40 -0.31 -13.21
CA PHE A 6 14.61 -0.72 -13.92
C PHE A 6 15.73 0.33 -13.86
N ARG A 7 15.40 1.64 -13.91
CA ARG A 7 16.38 2.73 -13.83
C ARG A 7 16.82 3.07 -12.40
N LEU A 8 16.02 2.74 -11.39
CA LEU A 8 16.32 2.98 -9.98
C LEU A 8 16.95 1.75 -9.29
N SER A 9 17.07 0.61 -9.99
CA SER A 9 17.51 -0.69 -9.42
C SER A 9 16.77 -1.06 -8.13
N ARG A 10 15.47 -0.73 -8.05
CA ARG A 10 14.63 -1.00 -6.88
C ARG A 10 13.56 -2.04 -7.21
N PRO A 11 13.27 -2.98 -6.29
CA PRO A 11 12.19 -3.93 -6.48
C PRO A 11 10.86 -3.18 -6.65
N LEU A 12 10.03 -3.63 -7.58
CA LEU A 12 8.69 -3.13 -7.81
C LEU A 12 7.68 -4.19 -7.39
N VAL A 13 6.81 -3.84 -6.47
CA VAL A 13 5.67 -4.66 -6.03
C VAL A 13 4.41 -4.01 -6.58
N THR A 14 3.70 -4.72 -7.45
CA THR A 14 2.41 -4.27 -8.00
C THR A 14 1.30 -5.09 -7.36
N VAL A 15 0.25 -4.40 -6.89
CA VAL A 15 -0.95 -5.00 -6.32
C VAL A 15 -2.16 -4.45 -7.06
N SER A 16 -2.95 -5.33 -7.66
CA SER A 16 -4.26 -4.98 -8.21
C SER A 16 -5.29 -5.02 -7.09
N CYS A 17 -5.91 -3.88 -6.81
CA CYS A 17 -6.97 -3.78 -5.83
C CYS A 17 -8.32 -4.12 -6.45
N HIS A 18 -9.12 -4.90 -5.73
CA HIS A 18 -10.45 -5.34 -6.13
C HIS A 18 -11.28 -5.63 -4.87
N ASP A 19 -12.60 -5.83 -5.02
CA ASP A 19 -13.52 -5.97 -3.88
C ASP A 19 -13.24 -7.20 -2.98
N ASP A 20 -12.59 -8.23 -3.52
CA ASP A 20 -12.16 -9.41 -2.76
C ASP A 20 -10.84 -9.23 -1.99
N LEU A 21 -10.09 -8.13 -2.22
CA LEU A 21 -8.80 -7.91 -1.58
C LEU A 21 -9.00 -7.47 -0.12
N THR A 22 -8.57 -8.32 0.81
CA THR A 22 -8.65 -8.01 2.24
C THR A 22 -7.41 -7.29 2.75
N ALA A 23 -7.53 -6.61 3.88
CA ALA A 23 -6.40 -6.03 4.60
C ALA A 23 -5.32 -7.08 4.95
N SER A 24 -5.72 -8.32 5.25
CA SER A 24 -4.78 -9.40 5.56
C SER A 24 -4.05 -9.91 4.32
N ASP A 25 -4.66 -9.85 3.14
CA ASP A 25 -3.96 -10.21 1.90
C ASP A 25 -2.92 -9.16 1.52
N LEU A 26 -3.18 -7.89 1.84
CA LEU A 26 -2.27 -6.78 1.56
C LEU A 26 -1.10 -6.71 2.57
N VAL A 27 -1.39 -6.86 3.87
CA VAL A 27 -0.40 -6.73 4.96
C VAL A 27 0.29 -8.05 5.27
N GLY A 28 -0.44 -9.14 5.28
CA GLY A 28 0.04 -10.44 5.70
C GLY A 28 -0.96 -11.18 6.57
N ARG A 29 -0.75 -12.49 6.67
CA ARG A 29 -1.63 -13.41 7.38
C ARG A 29 -0.84 -14.56 7.96
N PHE A 30 -1.42 -15.20 8.97
CA PHE A 30 -0.89 -16.46 9.49
C PHE A 30 -1.32 -17.62 8.58
N LEU A 31 -0.35 -18.45 8.18
CA LEU A 31 -0.57 -19.67 7.40
C LEU A 31 -0.11 -20.88 8.20
N LEU A 32 -0.80 -22.00 8.03
CA LEU A 32 -0.39 -23.28 8.60
C LEU A 32 0.62 -23.94 7.64
N VAL A 33 1.89 -23.97 8.03
CA VAL A 33 2.98 -24.55 7.25
C VAL A 33 3.59 -25.68 8.08
N GLY A 34 3.44 -26.92 7.61
CA GLY A 34 4.00 -28.09 8.30
C GLY A 34 3.43 -28.35 9.70
N GLY A 35 2.21 -27.90 9.98
CA GLY A 35 1.57 -28.03 11.30
C GLY A 35 1.85 -26.88 12.27
N GLU A 36 2.65 -25.89 11.87
CA GLU A 36 2.92 -24.69 12.65
C GLU A 36 2.25 -23.45 12.03
N THR A 37 1.77 -22.56 12.89
CA THR A 37 1.20 -21.28 12.48
C THR A 37 2.31 -20.26 12.29
N GLN A 38 2.62 -19.90 11.05
CA GLN A 38 3.68 -18.97 10.70
C GLN A 38 3.10 -17.69 10.09
N TRP A 39 3.67 -16.54 10.46
CA TRP A 39 3.34 -15.26 9.83
C TRP A 39 3.94 -15.19 8.44
N VAL A 40 3.14 -14.78 7.45
CA VAL A 40 3.60 -14.54 6.09
C VAL A 40 3.22 -13.12 5.71
N ASP A 41 4.23 -12.30 5.41
CA ASP A 41 4.04 -10.92 4.96
C ASP A 41 3.29 -10.89 3.62
N GLY A 42 2.35 -9.95 3.54
CA GLY A 42 1.68 -9.58 2.30
C GLY A 42 2.55 -8.67 1.44
N PRO A 43 2.13 -8.38 0.20
CA PRO A 43 2.92 -7.59 -0.74
C PRO A 43 3.25 -6.19 -0.21
N LEU A 44 2.36 -5.56 0.57
CA LEU A 44 2.63 -4.23 1.12
C LEU A 44 3.67 -4.27 2.25
N ALA A 45 3.56 -5.23 3.17
CA ALA A 45 4.54 -5.39 4.24
C ALA A 45 5.92 -5.75 3.67
N GLN A 46 5.97 -6.66 2.69
CA GLN A 46 7.21 -7.01 2.00
C GLN A 46 7.81 -5.78 1.28
N ALA A 47 6.99 -4.98 0.60
CA ALA A 47 7.47 -3.77 -0.07
C ALA A 47 8.10 -2.77 0.92
N VAL A 48 7.49 -2.59 2.10
CA VAL A 48 8.03 -1.72 3.15
C VAL A 48 9.34 -2.28 3.72
N ARG A 49 9.41 -3.59 4.01
CA ARG A 49 10.62 -4.23 4.56
C ARG A 49 11.80 -4.23 3.58
N CYS A 50 11.52 -4.28 2.28
CA CYS A 50 12.55 -4.31 1.23
C CYS A 50 12.84 -2.94 0.60
N ASP A 51 12.27 -1.85 1.14
CA ASP A 51 12.39 -0.51 0.57
C ASP A 51 12.04 -0.44 -0.94
N ALA A 52 11.02 -1.21 -1.31
CA ALA A 52 10.55 -1.36 -2.68
C ALA A 52 9.68 -0.17 -3.12
N LEU A 53 9.49 -0.05 -4.43
CA LEU A 53 8.39 0.71 -5.00
C LEU A 53 7.13 -0.16 -4.93
N CYS A 54 6.07 0.33 -4.29
CA CYS A 54 4.77 -0.32 -4.23
C CYS A 54 3.78 0.46 -5.11
N TYR A 55 3.16 -0.25 -6.06
CA TYR A 55 2.11 0.27 -6.91
C TYR A 55 0.79 -0.41 -6.58
N LEU A 56 -0.18 0.38 -6.11
CA LEU A 56 -1.55 -0.07 -5.87
C LEU A 56 -2.42 0.41 -7.02
N ASP A 57 -2.92 -0.52 -7.82
CA ASP A 57 -3.77 -0.25 -8.96
C ASP A 57 -5.24 -0.37 -8.55
N GLU A 58 -6.11 0.56 -8.98
CA GLU A 58 -7.56 0.50 -8.73
C GLU A 58 -7.98 0.49 -7.25
N VAL A 59 -7.29 1.26 -6.38
CA VAL A 59 -7.57 1.26 -4.93
C VAL A 59 -9.02 1.59 -4.57
N VAL A 60 -9.74 2.29 -5.46
CA VAL A 60 -11.15 2.63 -5.30
C VAL A 60 -12.07 1.41 -5.29
N GLU A 61 -11.63 0.30 -5.86
CA GLU A 61 -12.32 -0.99 -5.84
C GLU A 61 -11.92 -1.83 -4.63
N ALA A 62 -10.93 -1.40 -3.83
CA ALA A 62 -10.62 -2.07 -2.58
C ALA A 62 -11.71 -1.79 -1.54
N ARG A 63 -11.93 -2.77 -0.66
CA ARG A 63 -12.77 -2.58 0.52
C ARG A 63 -12.27 -1.43 1.41
N LYS A 64 -13.20 -0.83 2.15
CA LYS A 64 -12.91 0.30 3.05
C LYS A 64 -11.86 -0.04 4.11
N ASP A 65 -11.89 -1.25 4.66
CA ASP A 65 -10.91 -1.73 5.65
C ASP A 65 -9.50 -1.83 5.05
N THR A 66 -9.37 -2.27 3.80
CA THR A 66 -8.10 -2.28 3.06
C THR A 66 -7.56 -0.86 2.83
N THR A 67 -8.43 0.09 2.47
CA THR A 67 -8.04 1.50 2.28
C THR A 67 -7.53 2.14 3.59
N VAL A 68 -8.13 1.81 4.74
CA VAL A 68 -7.72 2.34 6.06
C VAL A 68 -6.29 1.95 6.41
N VAL A 69 -5.86 0.75 6.04
CA VAL A 69 -4.50 0.25 6.30
C VAL A 69 -3.44 1.00 5.50
N ILE A 70 -3.79 1.50 4.31
CA ILE A 70 -2.86 2.23 3.43
C ILE A 70 -2.68 3.68 3.92
N HIS A 71 -3.69 4.27 4.57
CA HIS A 71 -3.67 5.69 4.97
C HIS A 71 -2.43 6.09 5.81
N PRO A 72 -2.03 5.38 6.88
CA PRO A 72 -0.86 5.75 7.67
C PRO A 72 0.47 5.68 6.90
N LEU A 73 0.51 4.88 5.82
CA LEU A 73 1.68 4.72 4.97
C LEU A 73 1.77 5.82 3.90
N ALA A 74 0.62 6.33 3.44
CA ALA A 74 0.52 7.42 2.46
C ALA A 74 0.60 8.83 3.08
N ASP A 75 0.40 8.94 4.39
CA ASP A 75 0.46 10.15 5.22
C ASP A 75 1.89 10.48 5.68
N GLU A 76 2.08 11.62 6.37
CA GLU A 76 3.35 12.03 7.00
C GLU A 76 3.99 10.98 7.93
N ARG A 77 3.18 10.09 8.52
CA ARG A 77 3.67 9.06 9.45
C ARG A 77 4.56 8.03 8.76
N ARG A 78 4.32 7.70 7.48
CA ARG A 78 5.05 6.66 6.72
C ARG A 78 5.23 5.35 7.49
N VAL A 79 4.16 4.86 8.12
CA VAL A 79 4.18 3.60 8.88
C VAL A 79 3.10 2.62 8.42
N LEU A 80 3.38 1.33 8.54
CA LEU A 80 2.43 0.24 8.33
C LEU A 80 2.27 -0.55 9.64
N PRO A 81 1.16 -0.36 10.38
CA PRO A 81 0.86 -1.17 11.55
C PRO A 81 0.41 -2.57 11.13
N ILE A 82 0.99 -3.59 11.76
CA ILE A 82 0.62 -5.00 11.62
C ILE A 82 0.01 -5.46 12.94
N GLU A 83 -1.29 -5.25 13.12
CA GLU A 83 -1.98 -5.54 14.38
C GLU A 83 -1.86 -7.01 14.81
N LYS A 84 -1.77 -7.93 13.84
CA LYS A 84 -1.68 -9.37 14.08
C LYS A 84 -0.35 -9.80 14.70
N THR A 85 0.74 -9.10 14.42
CA THR A 85 2.06 -9.36 15.01
C THR A 85 2.45 -8.32 16.07
N GLY A 86 1.70 -7.22 16.17
CA GLY A 86 2.02 -6.07 17.02
C GLY A 86 3.16 -5.20 16.47
N GLU A 87 3.61 -5.45 15.24
CA GLU A 87 4.69 -4.69 14.62
C GLU A 87 4.20 -3.36 14.05
N LEU A 88 5.11 -2.38 14.02
CA LEU A 88 4.92 -1.11 13.33
C LEU A 88 6.07 -0.93 12.35
N LEU A 89 5.86 -1.28 11.08
CA LEU A 89 6.87 -1.12 10.06
C LEU A 89 7.00 0.36 9.70
N ARG A 90 8.23 0.86 9.65
CA ARG A 90 8.51 2.24 9.24
C ARG A 90 9.08 2.23 7.83
N ALA A 91 8.41 2.93 6.91
CA ALA A 91 8.91 3.09 5.55
C ALA A 91 10.03 4.13 5.53
N THR A 92 11.20 3.72 5.05
CA THR A 92 12.32 4.64 4.85
C THR A 92 12.05 5.59 3.67
N GLU A 93 12.92 6.57 3.44
CA GLU A 93 12.84 7.44 2.25
C GLU A 93 13.02 6.68 0.92
N ALA A 94 13.59 5.46 0.97
CA ALA A 94 13.77 4.63 -0.21
C ALA A 94 12.47 3.95 -0.66
N PHE A 95 11.56 3.67 0.27
CA PHE A 95 10.23 3.18 -0.06
C PHE A 95 9.42 4.24 -0.81
N GLY A 96 8.74 3.80 -1.87
CA GLY A 96 7.82 4.65 -2.64
C GLY A 96 6.47 3.98 -2.79
N LEU A 97 5.39 4.70 -2.49
CA LEU A 97 4.02 4.25 -2.70
C LEU A 97 3.37 5.07 -3.81
N THR A 98 2.81 4.40 -4.81
CA THR A 98 2.01 5.03 -5.87
C THR A 98 0.65 4.37 -5.95
N ILE A 99 -0.39 5.18 -6.06
CA ILE A 99 -1.77 4.73 -6.07
C ILE A 99 -2.43 5.21 -7.36
N SER A 100 -3.08 4.32 -8.08
CA SER A 100 -3.91 4.65 -9.24
C SER A 100 -5.40 4.65 -8.86
N TYR A 101 -6.18 5.46 -9.56
CA TYR A 101 -7.63 5.38 -9.56
C TYR A 101 -8.15 5.81 -10.93
N ASN A 102 -9.24 5.20 -11.39
CA ASN A 102 -9.85 5.53 -12.67
C ASN A 102 -10.81 6.73 -12.52
N PRO A 103 -10.60 7.87 -13.21
CA PRO A 103 -11.38 9.09 -13.01
C PRO A 103 -12.87 9.01 -13.41
N GLY A 104 -13.33 7.91 -14.02
CA GLY A 104 -14.74 7.66 -14.32
C GLY A 104 -15.67 7.60 -13.08
N TYR A 105 -15.11 7.45 -11.88
CA TYR A 105 -15.83 7.37 -10.60
C TYR A 105 -15.95 8.70 -9.84
N GLN A 106 -15.88 9.84 -10.53
CA GLN A 106 -15.92 11.20 -9.96
C GLN A 106 -17.15 11.49 -9.06
N SER A 107 -18.21 10.68 -9.10
CA SER A 107 -19.39 10.85 -8.25
C SER A 107 -19.25 10.23 -6.84
N VAL A 108 -18.40 9.22 -6.64
CA VAL A 108 -18.28 8.48 -5.36
C VAL A 108 -17.19 9.08 -4.46
N LEU A 109 -16.25 9.84 -5.01
CA LEU A 109 -15.15 10.48 -4.27
C LEU A 109 -15.56 11.76 -3.50
N LYS A 110 -16.85 12.11 -3.46
CA LYS A 110 -17.32 13.30 -2.71
C LYS A 110 -17.18 13.19 -1.19
N ASP A 111 -16.86 12.02 -0.64
CA ASP A 111 -16.62 11.82 0.80
C ASP A 111 -15.15 11.61 1.20
N LEU A 112 -14.19 11.74 0.28
CA LEU A 112 -12.78 11.84 0.69
C LEU A 112 -12.48 13.30 1.01
N LYS A 113 -12.48 13.61 2.32
CA LYS A 113 -12.18 14.94 2.87
C LYS A 113 -10.99 15.59 2.16
N GLN A 114 -11.20 16.83 1.76
CA GLN A 114 -10.27 17.74 1.09
C GLN A 114 -9.10 18.13 2.01
N SER A 115 -8.26 17.17 2.36
CA SER A 115 -6.99 17.38 3.05
C SER A 115 -5.90 16.77 2.18
N THR A 116 -4.89 17.58 1.86
CA THR A 116 -3.69 17.18 1.08
C THR A 116 -3.85 17.22 -0.45
N ARG A 117 -4.07 18.43 -0.99
CA ARG A 117 -3.64 18.78 -2.36
C ARG A 117 -2.82 20.06 -2.31
N LYS A 118 -1.51 19.97 -2.04
CA LYS A 118 -0.54 21.08 -2.21
C LYS A 118 0.92 20.62 -2.17
N ALA A 119 1.62 20.72 -3.31
CA ALA A 119 3.03 21.09 -3.49
C ALA A 119 3.27 21.16 -5.01
N ILE A 120 2.91 22.26 -5.70
CA ILE A 120 3.79 23.36 -6.14
C ILE A 120 5.22 22.92 -6.49
N CYS A 121 5.56 22.98 -7.77
CA CYS A 121 6.87 23.48 -8.24
C CYS A 121 6.65 24.35 -9.48
N ARG A 122 6.84 25.66 -9.31
CA ARG A 122 7.11 26.65 -10.37
C ARG A 122 8.59 27.01 -10.28
N HIS A 123 9.32 26.87 -11.37
CA HIS A 123 10.19 27.94 -11.87
C HIS A 123 10.22 27.85 -13.39
#